data_AF-A0A533XRH6-F1
#
_entry.id   AF-A0A533XRH6-F1
#
_cell.length_a   1.000
_cell.length_b   1.000
_cell.length_c   1.000
_cell.angle_alpha   90.00
_cell.angle_beta   90.00
_cell.angle_gamma   90.00
#
_symmetry.space_group_name_H-M   'P 1'
#
loop_
_entity.id
_entity.type
_entity.pdbx_description
1 polymer ?
#
loop_
_entity_poly.entity_id
_entity_poly.type
_entity_poly.pdbx_seq_one_letter_code
_entity_poly.pdbx_strand_id
1 'polypeptide(L)'
;QRVGKKDRTIIDTGGGVILRKENVIALRERGRVFWLTAEVPTIMERIKHGTDRPSLTQKKSYVDEVEDVLNERLPMYKAACDHIIPTDDRTLEEIADEIQGKM
;
A
#
# COMPACT_ATOMS: atom_id res chain seq x y z
N GLN A 1 -13.41 9.77 -5.20
CA GLN A 1 -12.97 11.03 -5.85
C GLN A 1 -12.03 10.71 -7.01
N ARG A 2 -12.03 11.48 -8.11
CA ARG A 2 -11.05 11.36 -9.21
C ARG A 2 -9.82 12.23 -8.92
N VAL A 3 -8.89 11.73 -8.11
CA VAL A 3 -7.70 12.48 -7.67
C VAL A 3 -6.53 12.42 -8.66
N GLY A 4 -6.48 11.42 -9.56
CA GLY A 4 -5.38 11.24 -10.53
C GLY A 4 -5.24 12.31 -11.62
N LYS A 5 -6.01 13.42 -11.56
CA LYS A 5 -5.91 14.56 -12.47
C LYS A 5 -5.24 15.80 -11.85
N LYS A 6 -4.87 15.74 -10.57
CA LYS A 6 -4.20 16.85 -9.89
C LYS A 6 -2.70 16.77 -10.10
N ASP A 7 -2.07 17.91 -10.36
CA ASP A 7 -0.62 18.03 -10.45
C ASP A 7 0.01 18.25 -9.07
N ARG A 8 1.31 17.92 -8.93
CA ARG A 8 2.13 18.16 -7.72
C ARG A 8 1.46 17.69 -6.42
N THR A 9 0.83 16.52 -6.47
CA THR A 9 0.05 15.96 -5.37
C THR A 9 0.59 14.60 -4.97
N ILE A 10 0.74 14.37 -3.67
CA ILE A 10 0.96 13.02 -3.11
C ILE A 10 -0.42 12.39 -2.88
N ILE A 11 -0.60 11.17 -3.38
CA ILE A 11 -1.85 10.43 -3.24
C ILE A 11 -1.57 9.22 -2.36
N ASP A 12 -2.04 9.26 -1.11
CA ASP A 12 -2.14 8.06 -0.29
C ASP A 12 -3.34 7.23 -0.78
N THR A 13 -3.08 6.01 -1.23
CA THR A 13 -4.08 5.13 -1.80
C THR A 13 -4.52 4.08 -0.81
N GLY A 14 -5.82 3.78 -0.73
CA GLY A 14 -6.28 2.62 0.00
C GLY A 14 -5.75 1.32 -0.62
N GLY A 15 -5.45 0.31 0.20
CA GLY A 15 -4.85 -0.97 -0.25
C GLY A 15 -5.71 -1.79 -1.24
N GLY A 16 -6.95 -1.39 -1.51
CA GLY A 16 -7.80 -2.00 -2.56
C GLY A 16 -7.67 -1.34 -3.93
N VAL A 17 -6.88 -0.26 -4.07
CA VAL A 17 -6.80 0.52 -5.32
C VAL A 17 -6.35 -0.35 -6.50
N ILE A 18 -5.45 -1.30 -6.25
CA ILE A 18 -4.86 -2.18 -7.26
C ILE A 18 -5.84 -3.23 -7.81
N LEU A 19 -6.99 -3.46 -7.16
CA LEU A 19 -7.96 -4.48 -7.56
C LEU A 19 -8.70 -4.12 -8.85
N ARG A 20 -8.69 -2.84 -9.23
CA ARG A 20 -9.29 -2.35 -10.49
C ARG A 20 -8.19 -1.85 -11.39
N LYS A 21 -8.04 -2.48 -12.56
CA LYS A 21 -6.98 -2.15 -13.52
C LYS A 21 -7.04 -0.69 -13.97
N GLU A 22 -8.24 -0.11 -14.07
CA GLU A 22 -8.45 1.27 -14.45
C GLU A 22 -7.82 2.25 -13.46
N ASN A 23 -7.81 1.92 -12.16
CA ASN A 23 -7.14 2.74 -11.15
C ASN A 23 -5.63 2.70 -11.33
N VAL A 24 -5.07 1.52 -11.58
CA VAL A 24 -3.63 1.33 -11.80
C VAL A 24 -3.18 2.09 -13.05
N ILE A 25 -3.95 1.99 -14.15
CA ILE A 25 -3.70 2.75 -15.37
C ILE A 25 -3.71 4.25 -15.07
N ALA A 26 -4.73 4.76 -14.38
CA ALA A 26 -4.85 6.18 -14.06
C ALA A 26 -3.70 6.70 -13.17
N LEU A 27 -3.23 5.88 -12.21
CA LEU A 27 -2.10 6.23 -11.35
C LEU A 27 -0.77 6.28 -12.14
N ARG A 28 -0.56 5.31 -13.03
CA ARG A 28 0.68 5.18 -13.82
C ARG A 28 0.74 6.13 -15.01
N GLU A 29 -0.39 6.62 -15.53
CA GLU A 29 -0.42 7.53 -16.68
C GLU A 29 0.26 8.88 -16.38
N ARG A 30 0.17 9.35 -15.13
CA ARG A 30 0.62 10.71 -14.73
C ARG A 30 1.40 10.77 -13.43
N GLY A 31 1.70 9.64 -12.81
CA GLY A 31 2.38 9.56 -11.52
C GLY A 31 3.39 8.44 -11.46
N ARG A 32 4.20 8.45 -10.40
CA ARG A 32 5.08 7.35 -10.01
C ARG A 32 4.40 6.59 -8.87
N VAL A 33 4.30 5.27 -9.00
CA VAL A 33 3.65 4.41 -8.01
C VAL A 33 4.72 3.79 -7.12
N PHE A 34 4.70 4.15 -5.84
CA PHE A 34 5.56 3.57 -4.81
C PHE A 34 4.76 2.54 -4.02
N TRP A 35 5.26 1.31 -3.96
CA TRP A 35 4.72 0.27 -3.09
C TRP A 35 5.53 0.19 -1.81
N LEU A 36 4.91 0.60 -0.71
CA LEU A 36 5.49 0.49 0.63
C LEU A 36 5.26 -0.92 1.17
N THR A 37 6.33 -1.70 1.33
CA THR A 37 6.24 -3.08 1.83
C THR A 37 6.48 -3.14 3.33
N ALA A 38 5.80 -4.07 3.99
CA ALA A 38 5.98 -4.38 5.40
C ALA A 38 5.72 -5.87 5.61
N GLU A 39 6.40 -6.49 6.57
CA GLU A 39 6.11 -7.85 6.99
C GLU A 39 4.76 -7.93 7.73
N VAL A 40 4.12 -9.10 7.72
CA VAL A 40 2.83 -9.32 8.41
C VAL A 40 2.88 -8.88 9.88
N PRO A 41 3.91 -9.20 10.69
CA PRO A 41 3.99 -8.73 12.07
C PRO A 41 4.00 -7.19 12.19
N THR A 42 4.75 -6.50 11.31
CA THR A 42 4.80 -5.04 11.27
C THR A 42 3.46 -4.44 10.88
N ILE A 43 2.78 -5.01 9.88
CA ILE A 43 1.44 -4.59 9.47
C ILE A 43 0.47 -4.73 10.64
N MET A 44 0.51 -5.88 11.33
CA MET A 44 -0.34 -6.18 12.48
C MET A 44 -0.13 -5.17 13.61
N GLU A 45 1.12 -4.84 13.95
CA GLU A 45 1.40 -3.86 15.01
C GLU A 45 0.90 -2.46 14.63
N ARG A 46 1.08 -2.05 13.38
CA ARG A 46 0.61 -0.74 12.87
C ARG A 46 -0.93 -0.60 12.89
N ILE A 47 -1.66 -1.69 12.62
CA ILE A 47 -3.13 -1.66 12.57
C ILE A 47 -3.80 -1.99 13.90
N LYS A 48 -3.11 -2.62 14.85
CA LYS A 48 -3.62 -3.03 16.17
C LYS A 48 -4.21 -1.88 16.99
N HIS A 49 -3.69 -0.67 16.79
CA HIS A 49 -4.15 0.53 17.49
C HIS A 49 -5.25 1.30 16.74
N GLY A 50 -5.62 0.88 15.52
CA GLY A 50 -6.66 1.53 14.73
C GLY A 50 -8.05 1.03 15.11
N THR A 51 -8.90 1.92 15.62
CA THR A 51 -10.29 1.64 16.00
C THR A 51 -11.24 1.37 14.83
N ASP A 52 -10.80 1.54 13.58
CA ASP A 52 -11.65 1.61 12.38
C ASP A 52 -11.60 0.38 11.46
N ARG A 53 -10.99 -0.74 11.89
CA ARG A 53 -10.85 -1.94 11.02
C ARG A 53 -11.47 -3.18 11.68
N PRO A 54 -12.79 -3.39 11.56
CA PRO A 54 -13.40 -4.64 11.98
C PRO A 54 -12.82 -5.82 11.17
N SER A 55 -12.73 -7.00 11.80
CA SER A 55 -12.37 -8.27 11.15
C SER A 55 -13.10 -8.41 9.81
N LEU A 56 -12.37 -8.78 8.76
CA LEU A 56 -12.89 -8.91 7.41
C LEU A 56 -13.81 -10.15 7.28
N THR A 57 -13.63 -11.16 8.14
CA THR A 57 -14.46 -12.38 8.24
C THR A 57 -14.47 -13.00 9.65
N GLN A 58 -15.64 -13.29 10.25
CA GLN A 58 -15.73 -13.96 11.57
C GLN A 58 -15.27 -15.44 11.59
N LYS A 59 -14.50 -15.89 10.60
CA LYS A 59 -14.11 -17.30 10.40
C LYS A 59 -12.63 -17.60 10.63
N LYS A 60 -11.76 -16.57 10.65
CA LYS A 60 -10.30 -16.71 10.76
C LYS A 60 -9.71 -15.75 11.79
N SER A 61 -8.48 -16.00 12.23
CA SER A 61 -7.78 -15.00 13.03
C SER A 61 -7.49 -13.78 12.14
N TYR A 62 -7.45 -12.59 12.74
CA TYR A 62 -7.18 -11.36 12.00
C TYR A 62 -5.80 -11.37 11.30
N VAL A 63 -4.83 -12.13 11.85
CA VAL A 63 -3.51 -12.34 11.24
C VAL A 63 -3.64 -13.11 9.94
N ASP A 64 -4.37 -14.24 9.95
CA ASP A 64 -4.55 -15.09 8.77
C ASP A 64 -5.27 -14.33 7.64
N GLU A 65 -6.22 -13.45 7.99
CA GLU A 65 -6.90 -12.60 7.01
C GLU A 65 -5.95 -11.61 6.34
N VAL A 66 -5.06 -10.97 7.11
CA VAL A 66 -4.07 -10.04 6.59
C VAL A 66 -3.08 -10.76 5.68
N GLU A 67 -2.65 -11.96 6.07
CA GLU A 67 -1.74 -12.78 5.28
C GLU A 67 -2.38 -13.24 3.96
N ASP A 68 -3.62 -13.74 4.00
CA ASP A 68 -4.38 -14.12 2.80
C ASP A 68 -4.52 -12.95 1.83
N VAL A 69 -4.94 -11.78 2.33
CA VAL A 69 -5.13 -10.58 1.53
C VAL A 69 -3.81 -10.09 0.94
N LEU A 70 -2.72 -10.13 1.71
CA LEU A 70 -1.41 -9.73 1.23
C LEU A 70 -0.91 -10.68 0.13
N ASN A 71 -1.05 -11.98 0.33
CA ASN A 71 -0.66 -13.00 -0.64
C ASN A 71 -1.44 -12.89 -1.95
N GLU A 72 -2.76 -12.64 -1.88
CA GLU A 72 -3.59 -12.41 -3.05
C GLU A 72 -3.15 -11.16 -3.83
N ARG A 73 -2.84 -10.07 -3.11
CA ARG A 73 -2.55 -8.76 -3.73
C ARG A 73 -1.09 -8.54 -4.10
N LEU A 74 -0.17 -9.32 -3.54
CA LEU A 74 1.28 -9.27 -3.81
C LEU A 74 1.63 -9.17 -5.30
N PRO A 75 1.13 -10.07 -6.19
CA PRO A 75 1.42 -9.96 -7.62
C PRO A 75 0.84 -8.68 -8.25
N MET A 76 -0.30 -8.20 -7.75
CA MET A 76 -0.95 -6.98 -8.26
C MET A 76 -0.18 -5.72 -7.86
N TYR A 77 0.27 -5.63 -6.60
CA TYR A 77 1.12 -4.53 -6.14
C TYR A 77 2.42 -4.48 -6.93
N LYS A 78 3.09 -5.64 -7.08
CA LYS A 78 4.35 -5.75 -7.82
C LYS A 78 4.19 -5.35 -9.30
N ALA A 79 3.06 -5.67 -9.92
CA ALA A 79 2.78 -5.28 -11.31
C ALA A 79 2.37 -3.80 -11.44
N ALA A 80 1.78 -3.21 -10.40
CA ALA A 80 1.29 -1.83 -10.41
C ALA A 80 2.38 -0.80 -10.08
N CYS A 81 3.38 -1.17 -9.28
CA CYS A 81 4.40 -0.24 -8.77
C CYS A 81 5.54 0.02 -9.76
N ASP A 82 6.12 1.22 -9.70
CA ASP A 82 7.39 1.56 -10.34
C ASP A 82 8.57 1.34 -9.39
N HIS A 83 8.34 1.55 -8.08
CA HIS A 83 9.34 1.38 -7.04
C HIS A 83 8.78 0.61 -5.85
N ILE A 84 9.60 -0.27 -5.30
CA ILE A 84 9.31 -1.04 -4.08
C ILE A 84 10.16 -0.44 -2.97
N ILE A 85 9.53 -0.05 -1.86
CA ILE A 85 10.18 0.59 -0.72
C ILE A 85 9.88 -0.23 0.55
N PRO A 86 10.84 -1.01 1.06
CA PRO A 86 10.70 -1.66 2.35
C PRO A 86 10.60 -0.66 3.49
N THR A 87 9.69 -0.91 4.44
CA THR A 87 9.40 0.02 5.55
C THR A 87 9.59 -0.60 6.93
N ASP A 88 9.93 -1.88 7.02
CA ASP A 88 10.28 -2.54 8.27
C ASP A 88 11.58 -1.95 8.83
N ASP A 89 11.64 -1.76 10.16
CA ASP A 89 12.81 -1.26 10.90
C ASP A 89 13.42 0.06 10.41
N ARG A 90 12.63 0.88 9.71
CA ARG A 90 13.06 2.15 9.14
C ARG A 90 12.28 3.34 9.68
N THR A 91 12.93 4.49 9.75
CA THR A 91 12.29 5.74 10.14
C THR A 91 11.51 6.36 8.98
N LEU A 92 10.59 7.27 9.30
CA LEU A 92 9.83 8.00 8.28
C LEU A 92 10.75 8.86 7.41
N GLU A 93 11.80 9.44 8.00
CA GLU A 93 12.80 10.24 7.30
C GLU A 93 13.55 9.40 6.28
N GLU A 94 14.03 8.21 6.65
CA GLU A 94 14.75 7.32 5.73
C GLU A 94 13.89 6.88 4.55
N ILE A 95 12.61 6.61 4.80
CA ILE A 95 11.65 6.23 3.75
C ILE A 95 11.37 7.43 2.85
N ALA A 96 11.16 8.62 3.42
CA ALA A 96 10.88 9.84 2.67
C ALA A 96 12.07 10.26 1.79
N ASP A 97 13.29 10.17 2.31
CA ASP A 97 14.52 10.47 1.59
C ASP A 97 14.73 9.50 0.41
N GLU A 98 14.44 8.21 0.60
CA GLU A 98 14.50 7.23 -0.48
C GLU A 98 13.48 7.54 -1.58
N ILE A 99 12.25 7.88 -1.21
CA ILE A 99 11.20 8.25 -2.17
C ILE A 99 11.64 9.50 -2.93
N GLN A 100 12.15 10.54 -2.26
CA GLN A 100 12.65 11.76 -2.89
C GLN A 100 13.80 11.50 -3.86
N GLY A 101 14.76 10.64 -3.50
CA GLY A 101 15.85 10.23 -4.39
C GLY A 101 15.38 9.43 -5.62
N LYS A 102 14.14 8.92 -5.59
CA LYS A 102 13.45 8.25 -6.68
C LYS A 102 12.27 9.07 -7.21
N MET A 103 12.19 10.38 -6.97
CA MET A 103 11.24 11.28 -7.66
C MET A 103 11.82 11.80 -8.97
#